data_AF-A0A1P8BCH8-F1
#
_entry.id   AF-A0A1P8BCH8-F1
#
_cell.length_a   1.000
_cell.length_b   1.000
_cell.length_c   1.000
_cell.angle_alpha   90.00
_cell.angle_beta   90.00
_cell.angle_gamma   90.00
#
_symmetry.space_group_name_H-M   'P 1'
#
loop_
_entity.id
_entity.type
_entity.pdbx_description
1 polymer ?
#
loop_
_entity_poly.entity_id
_entity_poly.type
_entity_poly.pdbx_seq_one_letter_code
_entity_poly.pdbx_strand_id
1 'polypeptide(L)'
;MSKRAAEEMTPSLESNRTGPDFFGYYRAQVEELLSQEEKIPHHNHVDAKKSSAEIIGAELSDVKQEKLNALLRQCVLNSIPEVDEMQSRVDSMYLMSQLSNKKRSTLPTNAESVIPEDPRCKEVEDDLRLLMKSDPSLVKEIVGKHSSDLLARLNERQQHLEKLLDNVVTTCRPMSRGEKRDLQKSIKELPAKNLERVAGIIKNHYVALGKEMPDDVFVINMEEEDKVLLWRLHYFVVAVQSARKLAS
;
A
#
# COMPACT_ATOMS: atom_id res chain seq x y z
N MET A 1 -18.35 33.54 -50.18
CA MET A 1 -19.08 32.82 -49.12
C MET A 1 -18.16 31.76 -48.55
N SER A 2 -17.61 32.03 -47.36
CA SER A 2 -16.56 31.21 -46.74
C SER A 2 -17.15 29.99 -46.03
N LYS A 3 -16.54 28.82 -46.29
CA LYS A 3 -16.80 27.55 -45.61
C LYS A 3 -16.36 27.68 -44.15
N ARG A 4 -17.29 27.38 -43.23
CA ARG A 4 -17.00 27.21 -41.79
C ARG A 4 -16.16 25.95 -41.63
N ALA A 5 -14.96 26.10 -41.07
CA ALA A 5 -14.20 25.00 -40.52
C ALA A 5 -14.94 24.49 -39.28
N ALA A 6 -15.21 23.19 -39.25
CA ALA A 6 -15.59 22.50 -38.03
C ALA A 6 -14.34 22.46 -37.15
N GLU A 7 -14.36 23.17 -36.03
CA GLU A 7 -13.41 22.95 -34.95
C GLU A 7 -13.63 21.54 -34.42
N GLU A 8 -12.67 20.66 -34.69
CA GLU A 8 -12.50 19.41 -33.97
C GLU A 8 -12.29 19.76 -32.49
N MET A 9 -13.36 19.61 -31.71
CA MET A 9 -13.30 19.63 -30.27
C MET A 9 -12.64 18.32 -29.84
N THR A 10 -11.31 18.30 -29.84
CA THR A 10 -10.53 17.32 -29.10
C THR A 10 -11.01 17.37 -27.65
N PRO A 11 -11.49 16.28 -27.04
CA PRO A 11 -11.66 16.25 -25.61
C PRO A 11 -10.24 16.34 -25.03
N SER A 12 -9.90 17.54 -24.56
CA SER A 12 -8.83 17.74 -23.60
C SER A 12 -9.15 16.86 -22.41
N LEU A 13 -8.67 15.61 -22.46
CA LEU A 13 -8.65 14.71 -21.33
C LEU A 13 -7.63 15.31 -20.38
N GLU A 14 -8.11 16.26 -19.56
CA GLU A 14 -7.33 16.95 -18.55
C GLU A 14 -6.60 15.90 -17.70
N SER A 15 -5.33 15.72 -18.03
CA SER A 15 -4.27 15.53 -17.07
C SER A 15 -4.55 16.41 -15.85
N ASN A 16 -4.44 15.84 -14.66
CA ASN A 16 -4.45 16.49 -13.34
C ASN A 16 -5.81 16.49 -12.58
N ARG A 17 -6.19 15.31 -12.09
CA ARG A 17 -6.68 15.20 -10.71
C ARG A 17 -5.79 14.24 -9.94
N THR A 18 -4.56 14.66 -9.70
CA THR A 18 -3.67 14.04 -8.72
C THR A 18 -4.32 14.27 -7.36
N GLY A 19 -5.17 13.33 -6.93
CA GLY A 19 -5.66 13.31 -5.55
C GLY A 19 -4.47 13.41 -4.59
N PRO A 20 -4.66 14.02 -3.41
CA PRO A 20 -3.59 14.33 -2.46
C PRO A 20 -2.68 13.12 -2.23
N ASP A 21 -1.37 13.36 -2.22
CA ASP A 21 -0.36 12.37 -1.88
C ASP A 21 -0.17 12.33 -0.36
N PHE A 22 -1.10 11.70 0.35
CA PHE A 22 -1.02 11.65 1.81
C PHE A 22 0.15 10.80 2.28
N PHE A 23 0.42 9.67 1.59
CA PHE A 23 1.56 8.81 1.94
C PHE A 23 2.90 9.54 1.81
N GLY A 24 3.11 10.30 0.72
CA GLY A 24 4.31 11.11 0.55
C GLY A 24 4.43 12.22 1.59
N TYR A 25 3.32 12.91 1.90
CA TYR A 25 3.29 13.90 2.97
C TYR A 25 3.71 13.31 4.32
N TYR A 26 3.08 12.23 4.78
CA TYR A 26 3.39 11.65 6.08
C TYR A 26 4.78 11.02 6.15
N ARG A 27 5.25 10.45 5.03
CA ARG A 27 6.65 10.02 4.91
C ARG A 27 7.60 11.19 5.20
N ALA A 28 7.40 12.33 4.55
CA ALA A 28 8.25 13.51 4.73
C ALA A 28 8.17 14.05 6.16
N GLN A 29 6.97 14.13 6.75
CA GLN A 29 6.78 14.59 8.13
C GLN A 29 7.49 13.70 9.16
N VAL A 30 7.46 12.37 8.95
CA VAL A 30 8.18 11.43 9.83
C VAL A 30 9.69 11.55 9.61
N GLU A 31 10.16 11.64 8.38
CA GLU A 31 11.58 11.82 8.06
C GLU A 31 12.14 13.11 8.68
N GLU A 32 11.40 14.21 8.57
CA GLU A 32 11.73 15.49 9.20
C GLU A 32 11.77 15.36 10.72
N LEU A 33 10.72 14.78 11.33
CA LEU A 33 10.66 14.58 12.77
C LEU A 33 11.87 13.80 13.27
N LEU A 34 12.21 12.69 12.61
CA LEU A 34 13.31 11.83 13.02
C LEU A 34 14.68 12.48 12.84
N SER A 35 14.85 13.32 11.82
CA SER A 35 16.10 14.06 11.54
C SER A 35 16.40 15.18 12.54
N GLN A 36 15.40 15.67 13.28
CA GLN A 36 15.60 16.71 14.29
C GLN A 36 16.45 16.16 15.46
N GLU A 37 17.64 16.72 15.65
CA GLU A 37 18.51 16.45 16.80
C GLU A 37 17.81 16.85 18.09
N GLU A 38 17.71 15.90 19.03
CA GLU A 38 17.24 16.18 20.38
C GLU A 38 18.43 16.50 21.27
N LYS A 39 18.40 17.67 21.92
CA LYS A 39 19.23 17.90 23.11
C LYS A 39 18.63 17.08 24.25
N ILE A 40 18.94 15.80 24.31
CA ILE A 40 18.58 14.96 25.45
C ILE A 40 19.25 15.60 26.67
N PRO A 41 18.51 16.11 27.67
CA PRO A 41 19.13 16.57 28.89
C PRO A 41 19.79 15.35 29.53
N HIS A 42 21.10 15.40 29.74
CA HIS A 42 21.80 14.48 30.65
C HIS A 42 21.33 14.79 32.08
N HIS A 43 20.07 14.53 32.39
CA HIS A 43 19.59 14.56 33.76
C HIS A 43 19.83 13.18 34.35
N ASN A 44 20.56 13.18 35.47
CA ASN A 44 21.02 12.00 36.19
C ASN A 44 19.92 10.94 36.30
N HIS A 45 20.34 9.68 36.15
CA HIS A 45 19.62 8.47 36.55
C HIS A 45 18.91 8.70 37.90
N VAL A 46 17.63 9.08 37.83
CA VAL A 46 16.66 8.75 38.86
C VAL A 46 15.83 7.66 38.21
N ASP A 47 15.87 6.49 38.83
CA ASP A 47 15.31 5.21 38.39
C ASP A 47 13.80 5.26 38.09
N ALA A 48 13.41 5.92 37.01
CA ALA A 48 12.23 5.56 36.28
C ALA A 48 12.66 4.44 35.33
N LYS A 49 12.31 3.20 35.69
CA LYS A 49 12.33 2.06 34.77
C LYS A 49 11.60 2.47 33.49
N LYS A 50 12.31 2.98 32.47
CA LYS A 50 11.83 2.92 31.09
C LYS A 50 11.65 1.45 30.82
N SER A 51 10.39 1.00 30.87
CA SER A 51 10.09 -0.40 30.67
C SER A 51 10.68 -0.78 29.32
N SER A 52 11.45 -1.85 29.28
CA SER A 52 12.00 -2.48 28.07
C SER A 52 10.92 -2.96 27.07
N ALA A 53 9.67 -2.53 27.26
CA ALA A 53 8.49 -2.94 26.53
C ALA A 53 8.16 -2.05 25.33
N GLU A 54 8.69 -0.82 25.24
CA GLU A 54 8.45 0.02 24.08
C GLU A 54 9.37 -0.38 22.93
N ILE A 55 8.77 -0.98 21.89
CA ILE A 55 9.47 -1.45 20.70
C ILE A 55 9.83 -0.28 19.78
N ILE A 56 8.83 0.55 19.44
CA ILE A 56 8.98 1.74 18.59
C ILE A 56 9.32 2.95 19.45
N GLY A 57 10.29 3.74 19.03
CA GLY A 57 10.67 4.97 19.72
C GLY A 57 11.49 4.75 21.00
N ALA A 58 12.01 3.55 21.23
CA ALA A 58 12.89 3.25 22.36
C ALA A 58 14.13 4.16 22.41
N GLU A 59 14.55 4.67 21.25
CA GLU A 59 15.70 5.56 21.07
C GLU A 59 15.29 7.05 21.00
N LEU A 60 14.00 7.39 21.21
CA LEU A 60 13.47 8.75 21.12
C LEU A 60 13.10 9.31 22.51
N SER A 61 13.04 10.64 22.63
CA SER A 61 12.36 11.26 23.77
C SER A 61 10.87 10.92 23.77
N ASP A 62 10.26 10.95 24.96
CA ASP A 62 8.84 10.67 25.15
C ASP A 62 7.97 11.63 24.29
N VAL A 63 8.37 12.90 24.18
CA VAL A 63 7.69 13.90 23.35
C VAL A 63 7.77 13.56 21.86
N LYS A 64 8.94 13.16 21.36
CA LYS A 64 9.12 12.81 19.94
C LYS A 64 8.44 11.49 19.59
N GLN A 65 8.40 10.55 20.54
CA GLN A 65 7.64 9.31 20.41
C GLN A 65 6.13 9.56 20.37
N GLU A 66 5.60 10.42 21.24
CA GLU A 66 4.19 10.83 21.19
C GLU A 66 3.85 11.52 19.85
N LYS A 67 4.71 12.42 19.38
CA LYS A 67 4.54 13.09 18.08
C LYS A 67 4.59 12.11 16.91
N LEU A 68 5.51 11.13 16.94
CA LEU A 68 5.57 10.06 15.95
C LEU A 68 4.28 9.24 15.94
N ASN A 69 3.81 8.80 17.11
CA ASN A 69 2.56 8.05 17.25
C ASN A 69 1.35 8.84 16.74
N ALA A 70 1.28 10.14 17.03
CA ALA A 70 0.22 11.01 16.52
C ALA A 70 0.26 11.12 14.99
N LEU A 71 1.44 11.32 14.40
CA LEU A 71 1.61 11.36 12.93
C LEU A 71 1.17 10.05 12.27
N LEU A 72 1.56 8.90 12.82
CA LEU A 72 1.18 7.60 12.26
C LEU A 72 -0.32 7.34 12.32
N ARG A 73 -0.98 7.74 13.42
CA ARG A 73 -2.45 7.65 13.55
C ARG A 73 -3.16 8.54 12.53
N GLN A 74 -2.67 9.76 12.35
CA GLN A 74 -3.23 10.69 11.37
C GLN A 74 -2.96 10.24 9.93
N CYS A 75 -1.81 9.62 9.67
CA CYS A 75 -1.51 8.99 8.38
C CYS A 75 -2.58 7.97 8.02
N VAL A 76 -2.90 7.04 8.92
CA VAL A 76 -3.91 6.01 8.65
C VAL A 76 -5.28 6.62 8.34
N LEU A 77 -5.71 7.62 9.12
CA LEU A 77 -7.02 8.26 8.92
C LEU A 77 -7.10 9.04 7.60
N ASN A 78 -6.07 9.80 7.28
CA ASN A 78 -6.06 10.64 6.08
C ASN A 78 -5.83 9.84 4.80
N SER A 79 -5.24 8.65 4.88
CA SER A 79 -5.06 7.77 3.74
C SER A 79 -6.34 7.05 3.30
N ILE A 80 -7.41 7.04 4.11
CA ILE A 80 -8.67 6.35 3.78
C ILE A 80 -9.26 6.81 2.44
N PRO A 81 -9.49 8.12 2.20
CA PRO A 81 -10.10 8.57 0.94
C PRO A 81 -9.23 8.27 -0.28
N GLU A 82 -7.91 8.27 -0.11
CA GLU A 82 -6.96 7.95 -1.18
C GLU A 82 -7.02 6.46 -1.55
N VAL A 83 -7.15 5.58 -0.55
CA VAL A 83 -7.35 4.14 -0.76
C VAL A 83 -8.72 3.85 -1.38
N ASP A 84 -9.77 4.52 -0.92
CA ASP A 84 -11.13 4.38 -1.47
C ASP A 84 -11.19 4.82 -2.94
N GLU A 85 -10.51 5.91 -3.30
CA GLU A 85 -10.38 6.38 -4.68
C GLU A 85 -9.70 5.31 -5.56
N MET A 86 -8.60 4.73 -5.08
CA MET A 86 -7.86 3.68 -5.80
C MET A 86 -8.71 2.42 -5.97
N GLN A 87 -9.41 2.00 -4.91
CA GLN A 87 -10.31 0.84 -4.97
C GLN A 87 -11.43 1.04 -5.98
N SER A 88 -12.07 2.22 -5.98
CA SER A 88 -13.12 2.56 -6.95
C SER A 88 -12.63 2.48 -8.41
N ARG A 89 -11.39 2.90 -8.69
CA ARG A 89 -10.77 2.77 -10.01
C ARG A 89 -10.55 1.31 -10.40
N VAL A 90 -10.10 0.47 -9.45
CA VAL A 90 -9.93 -0.98 -9.68
C VAL A 90 -11.28 -1.64 -9.99
N ASP A 91 -12.32 -1.33 -9.22
CA ASP A 91 -13.66 -1.89 -9.41
C ASP A 91 -14.25 -1.50 -10.77
N SER A 92 -14.02 -0.25 -11.20
CA SER A 92 -14.43 0.24 -12.52
C SER A 92 -13.73 -0.53 -13.65
N MET A 93 -12.43 -0.79 -13.53
CA MET A 93 -11.70 -1.58 -14.52
C MET A 93 -12.14 -3.04 -14.52
N TYR A 94 -12.41 -3.61 -13.34
CA TYR A 94 -12.92 -4.96 -13.22
C TYR A 94 -14.29 -5.08 -13.93
N LEU A 95 -15.18 -4.12 -13.73
CA LEU A 95 -16.47 -4.06 -14.44
C LEU A 95 -16.28 -4.00 -15.96
N MET A 96 -15.41 -3.12 -16.46
CA MET A 96 -15.10 -3.05 -17.90
C MET A 96 -14.58 -4.38 -18.46
N SER A 97 -13.71 -5.07 -17.72
CA SER A 97 -13.19 -6.40 -18.11
C SER A 97 -14.30 -7.47 -18.14
N GLN A 98 -15.22 -7.45 -17.18
CA GLN A 98 -16.36 -8.37 -17.19
C GLN A 98 -17.26 -8.13 -18.40
N LEU A 99 -17.51 -6.87 -18.75
CA LEU A 99 -18.32 -6.49 -19.91
C LEU A 99 -17.68 -6.89 -21.24
N SER A 100 -16.34 -6.84 -21.37
CA SER A 100 -15.64 -7.27 -22.59
C SER A 100 -15.64 -8.77 -22.76
N ASN A 101 -15.56 -9.53 -21.65
CA ASN A 101 -15.39 -10.98 -21.67
C ASN A 101 -16.71 -11.74 -21.70
N LYS A 102 -17.84 -11.05 -21.48
CA LYS A 102 -19.19 -11.64 -21.60
C LYS A 102 -19.50 -11.93 -23.07
N LYS A 103 -19.02 -13.06 -23.58
CA LYS A 103 -19.58 -13.70 -24.77
C LYS A 103 -21.09 -13.78 -24.56
N ARG A 104 -21.84 -13.34 -25.56
CA ARG A 104 -23.30 -13.28 -25.61
C ARG A 104 -23.90 -14.56 -25.00
N SER A 105 -24.24 -14.51 -23.72
CA SER A 105 -24.93 -15.62 -23.05
C SER A 105 -26.37 -15.55 -23.53
N THR A 106 -26.67 -16.30 -24.57
CA THR A 106 -28.05 -16.65 -24.91
C THR A 106 -28.52 -17.70 -23.91
N LEU A 107 -29.07 -17.28 -22.77
CA LEU A 107 -30.03 -18.09 -22.02
C LEU A 107 -30.98 -17.14 -21.25
N PRO A 108 -32.26 -17.51 -21.10
CA PRO A 108 -33.33 -16.56 -20.85
C PRO A 108 -33.29 -16.05 -19.41
N THR A 109 -33.51 -14.75 -19.30
CA THR A 109 -34.12 -14.04 -18.18
C THR A 109 -35.06 -14.98 -17.42
N ASN A 110 -34.75 -15.26 -16.15
CA ASN A 110 -35.68 -15.65 -15.07
C ASN A 110 -34.88 -15.89 -13.78
N ALA A 111 -34.19 -14.85 -13.30
CA ALA A 111 -33.76 -14.76 -11.92
C ALA A 111 -33.65 -13.27 -11.60
N GLU A 112 -34.76 -12.71 -11.14
CA GLU A 112 -34.82 -11.34 -10.64
C GLU A 112 -33.86 -11.21 -9.45
N SER A 113 -32.80 -10.44 -9.66
CA SER A 113 -31.97 -9.87 -8.60
C SER A 113 -32.87 -8.98 -7.74
N VAL A 114 -33.14 -9.40 -6.50
CA VAL A 114 -34.00 -8.70 -5.52
C VAL A 114 -33.23 -7.57 -4.82
N ILE A 115 -32.41 -6.82 -5.56
CA ILE A 115 -31.78 -5.59 -5.08
C ILE A 115 -32.33 -4.45 -5.94
N PRO A 116 -32.88 -3.36 -5.37
CA PRO A 116 -33.27 -2.20 -6.14
C PRO A 116 -32.06 -1.67 -6.88
N GLU A 117 -31.96 -1.96 -8.17
CA GLU A 117 -30.86 -1.48 -8.98
C GLU A 117 -31.04 0.03 -9.17
N ASP A 118 -30.06 0.82 -8.70
CA ASP A 118 -30.05 2.27 -8.92
C ASP A 118 -30.18 2.51 -10.43
N PRO A 119 -31.24 3.20 -10.90
CA PRO A 119 -31.48 3.45 -12.32
C PRO A 119 -30.28 4.09 -13.02
N ARG A 120 -29.49 4.90 -12.29
CA ARG A 120 -28.28 5.54 -12.83
C ARG A 120 -27.14 4.56 -13.08
N CYS A 121 -27.03 3.48 -12.30
CA CYS A 121 -26.00 2.47 -12.51
C CYS A 121 -26.28 1.62 -13.76
N LYS A 122 -27.55 1.38 -14.10
CA LYS A 122 -27.94 0.64 -15.31
C LYS A 122 -27.65 1.40 -16.59
N GLU A 123 -27.96 2.70 -16.62
CA GLU A 123 -27.74 3.56 -17.79
C GLU A 123 -26.24 3.63 -18.16
N VAL A 124 -25.38 3.83 -17.17
CA VAL A 124 -23.92 3.84 -17.36
C VAL A 124 -23.39 2.51 -17.89
N GLU A 125 -23.93 1.38 -17.42
CA GLU A 125 -23.51 0.06 -17.90
C GLU A 125 -23.94 -0.21 -19.36
N ASP A 126 -25.13 0.23 -19.75
CA ASP A 126 -25.63 0.09 -21.12
C ASP A 126 -24.88 1.01 -22.11
N ASP A 127 -24.55 2.24 -21.70
CA ASP A 127 -23.69 3.15 -22.47
C ASP A 127 -22.29 2.57 -22.67
N LEU A 128 -21.70 2.00 -21.62
CA LEU A 128 -20.39 1.36 -21.69
C LEU A 128 -20.42 0.15 -22.64
N ARG A 129 -21.48 -0.67 -22.57
CA ARG A 129 -21.68 -1.79 -23.51
C ARG A 129 -21.86 -1.33 -24.95
N LEU A 130 -22.54 -0.21 -25.17
CA LEU A 130 -22.70 0.37 -26.50
C LEU A 130 -21.34 0.84 -27.05
N LEU A 131 -20.58 1.57 -26.24
CA LEU A 131 -19.24 2.04 -26.61
C LEU A 131 -18.31 0.88 -26.98
N MET A 132 -18.34 -0.20 -26.19
CA MET A 132 -17.55 -1.41 -26.43
C MET A 132 -17.93 -2.16 -27.71
N LYS A 133 -19.18 -2.04 -28.16
CA LYS A 133 -19.63 -2.62 -29.44
C LYS A 133 -19.25 -1.74 -30.63
N SER A 134 -19.32 -0.43 -30.45
CA SER A 134 -19.08 0.56 -31.50
C SER A 134 -17.60 0.70 -31.84
N ASP A 135 -16.73 0.81 -30.82
CA ASP A 135 -15.29 0.94 -31.01
C ASP A 135 -14.49 0.17 -29.94
N PRO A 136 -14.29 -1.14 -30.15
CA PRO A 136 -13.49 -1.96 -29.23
C PRO A 136 -12.04 -1.49 -29.10
N SER A 137 -11.49 -0.85 -30.14
CA SER A 137 -10.09 -0.44 -30.19
C SER A 137 -9.84 0.79 -29.31
N LEU A 138 -10.73 1.78 -29.39
CA LEU A 138 -10.73 2.96 -28.54
C LEU A 138 -10.91 2.59 -27.07
N VAL A 139 -11.85 1.69 -26.75
CA VAL A 139 -12.04 1.25 -25.36
C VAL A 139 -10.79 0.55 -24.83
N LYS A 140 -10.17 -0.33 -25.64
CA LYS A 140 -8.93 -1.00 -25.24
C LYS A 140 -7.79 -0.01 -24.98
N GLU A 141 -7.66 1.02 -25.79
CA GLU A 141 -6.66 2.09 -25.60
C GLU A 141 -6.91 2.88 -24.31
N ILE A 142 -8.16 3.33 -24.09
CA ILE A 142 -8.57 4.07 -22.89
C ILE A 142 -8.32 3.24 -21.62
N VAL A 143 -8.79 1.98 -21.61
CA VAL A 143 -8.59 1.05 -20.49
C VAL A 143 -7.09 0.80 -20.26
N GLY A 144 -6.31 0.63 -21.33
CA GLY A 144 -4.87 0.45 -21.23
C GLY A 144 -4.19 1.65 -20.56
N LYS A 145 -4.53 2.87 -20.98
CA LYS A 145 -4.00 4.10 -20.38
C LYS A 145 -4.37 4.21 -18.90
N HIS A 146 -5.64 4.03 -18.56
CA HIS A 146 -6.10 4.09 -17.17
C HIS A 146 -5.47 3.01 -16.28
N SER A 147 -5.31 1.79 -16.81
CA SER A 147 -4.66 0.70 -16.10
C SER A 147 -3.19 1.00 -15.83
N SER A 148 -2.47 1.52 -16.83
CA SER A 148 -1.05 1.89 -16.67
C SER A 148 -0.86 3.04 -15.66
N ASP A 149 -1.73 4.06 -15.70
CA ASP A 149 -1.74 5.17 -14.76
C ASP A 149 -2.00 4.68 -13.33
N LEU A 150 -3.04 3.86 -13.13
CA LEU A 150 -3.37 3.33 -11.82
C LEU A 150 -2.26 2.45 -11.27
N LEU A 151 -1.64 1.60 -12.11
CA LEU A 151 -0.53 0.77 -11.70
C LEU A 151 0.69 1.60 -11.28
N ALA A 152 1.03 2.64 -12.05
CA ALA A 152 2.11 3.56 -11.70
C ALA A 152 1.85 4.24 -10.35
N ARG A 153 0.62 4.71 -10.14
CA ARG A 153 0.20 5.37 -8.90
C ARG A 153 0.24 4.40 -7.72
N LEU A 154 -0.31 3.19 -7.86
CA LEU A 154 -0.24 2.14 -6.83
C LEU A 154 1.22 1.82 -6.44
N ASN A 155 2.10 1.69 -7.43
CA ASN A 155 3.52 1.46 -7.18
C ASN A 155 4.16 2.62 -6.42
N GLU A 156 3.90 3.87 -6.82
CA GLU A 156 4.41 5.06 -6.13
C GLU A 156 3.92 5.10 -4.67
N ARG A 157 2.61 4.97 -4.44
CA ARG A 157 2.03 5.00 -3.08
C ARG A 157 2.54 3.85 -2.22
N GLN A 158 2.70 2.65 -2.79
CA GLN A 158 3.36 1.54 -2.11
C GLN A 158 4.79 1.93 -1.70
N GLN A 159 5.59 2.53 -2.58
CA GLN A 159 6.96 2.96 -2.25
C GLN A 159 7.00 4.00 -1.13
N HIS A 160 6.04 4.93 -1.06
CA HIS A 160 5.95 5.87 0.06
C HIS A 160 5.68 5.16 1.39
N LEU A 161 4.76 4.19 1.41
CA LEU A 161 4.48 3.37 2.59
C LEU A 161 5.67 2.53 3.01
N GLU A 162 6.39 1.93 2.06
CA GLU A 162 7.61 1.18 2.36
C GLU A 162 8.63 2.09 3.04
N LYS A 163 8.94 3.25 2.47
CA LYS A 163 9.93 4.15 3.06
C LYS A 163 9.49 4.74 4.40
N LEU A 164 8.20 5.02 4.57
CA LEU A 164 7.64 5.43 5.86
C LEU A 164 7.87 4.33 6.92
N LEU A 165 7.61 3.07 6.56
CA LEU A 165 7.81 1.95 7.46
C LEU A 165 9.30 1.74 7.78
N ASP A 166 10.22 1.93 6.82
CA ASP A 166 11.67 1.95 7.12
C ASP A 166 12.01 3.03 8.15
N ASN A 167 11.58 4.26 7.90
CA ASN A 167 11.83 5.40 8.78
C ASN A 167 11.36 5.09 10.21
N VAL A 168 10.13 4.58 10.38
CA VAL A 168 9.62 4.20 11.71
C VAL A 168 10.46 3.07 12.32
N VAL A 169 10.78 2.04 11.55
CA VAL A 169 11.51 0.87 12.04
C VAL A 169 12.94 1.20 12.46
N THR A 170 13.59 2.21 11.87
CA THR A 170 14.92 2.66 12.33
C THR A 170 14.92 3.10 13.80
N THR A 171 13.77 3.54 14.32
CA THR A 171 13.60 3.97 15.71
C THR A 171 13.41 2.82 16.70
N CYS A 172 13.24 1.59 16.19
CA CYS A 172 13.03 0.44 17.05
C CYS A 172 14.32 0.04 17.76
N ARG A 173 14.20 -0.46 19.00
CA ARG A 173 15.34 -1.09 19.68
C ARG A 173 15.80 -2.36 18.96
N PRO A 174 17.03 -2.85 19.13
CA PRO A 174 17.41 -4.17 18.64
C PRO A 174 16.50 -5.30 19.18
N MET A 175 16.23 -6.31 18.36
CA MET A 175 15.54 -7.53 18.82
C MET A 175 16.42 -8.36 19.74
N SER A 176 15.83 -8.87 20.80
CA SER A 176 16.43 -9.89 21.66
C SER A 176 16.50 -11.25 20.96
N ARG A 177 17.36 -12.15 21.47
CA ARG A 177 17.46 -13.53 20.99
C ARG A 177 16.14 -14.33 21.14
N GLY A 178 15.29 -13.96 22.09
CA GLY A 178 13.95 -14.54 22.22
C GLY A 178 13.08 -14.15 21.03
N GLU A 179 12.96 -12.84 20.79
CA GLU A 179 12.16 -12.28 19.69
C GLU A 179 12.61 -12.78 18.31
N LYS A 180 13.93 -12.91 18.08
CA LYS A 180 14.47 -13.47 16.84
C LYS A 180 14.04 -14.92 16.61
N ARG A 181 14.08 -15.75 17.65
CA ARG A 181 13.63 -17.15 17.57
C ARG A 181 12.13 -17.26 17.34
N ASP A 182 11.35 -16.45 18.03
CA ASP A 182 9.90 -16.40 17.88
C ASP A 182 9.48 -15.92 16.49
N LEU A 183 10.20 -14.92 15.96
CA LEU A 183 10.02 -14.44 14.58
C LEU A 183 10.32 -15.55 13.58
N GLN A 184 11.47 -16.23 13.73
CA GLN A 184 11.86 -17.33 12.85
C GLN A 184 10.81 -18.45 12.85
N LYS A 185 10.30 -18.82 14.03
CA LYS A 185 9.21 -19.79 14.15
C LYS A 185 7.95 -19.30 13.44
N SER A 186 7.55 -18.06 13.69
CA SER A 186 6.33 -17.49 13.12
C SER A 186 6.38 -17.39 11.58
N ILE A 187 7.55 -17.11 11.01
CA ILE A 187 7.75 -17.11 9.54
C ILE A 187 7.52 -18.52 8.98
N LYS A 188 8.04 -19.57 9.62
CA LYS A 188 7.87 -20.96 9.17
C LYS A 188 6.41 -21.44 9.19
N GLU A 189 5.58 -20.83 10.04
CA GLU A 189 4.14 -21.13 10.15
C GLU A 189 3.27 -20.34 9.15
N LEU A 190 3.88 -19.46 8.34
CA LEU A 190 3.15 -18.69 7.35
C LEU A 190 2.71 -19.55 6.14
N PRO A 191 1.52 -19.28 5.58
CA PRO A 191 1.12 -19.84 4.29
C PRO A 191 2.10 -19.49 3.17
N ALA A 192 2.25 -20.38 2.18
CA ALA A 192 3.20 -20.24 1.08
C ALA A 192 3.15 -18.88 0.36
N LYS A 193 1.93 -18.36 0.08
CA LYS A 193 1.73 -17.05 -0.54
C LYS A 193 2.37 -15.89 0.26
N ASN A 194 2.43 -15.99 1.58
CA ASN A 194 3.05 -14.96 2.42
C ASN A 194 4.57 -15.10 2.50
N LEU A 195 5.11 -16.30 2.25
CA LEU A 195 6.55 -16.53 2.17
C LEU A 195 7.15 -15.84 0.93
N GLU A 196 6.43 -15.76 -0.19
CA GLU A 196 6.84 -14.96 -1.35
C GLU A 196 7.03 -13.48 -0.97
N ARG A 197 6.16 -12.95 -0.13
CA ARG A 197 6.26 -11.57 0.35
C ARG A 197 7.42 -11.39 1.32
N VAL A 198 7.67 -12.35 2.22
CA VAL A 198 8.87 -12.36 3.08
C VAL A 198 10.13 -12.29 2.22
N ALA A 199 10.26 -13.16 1.22
CA ALA A 199 11.38 -13.16 0.30
C ALA A 199 11.55 -11.81 -0.42
N GLY A 200 10.44 -11.17 -0.82
CA GLY A 200 10.44 -9.82 -1.39
C GLY A 200 10.98 -8.75 -0.43
N ILE A 201 10.61 -8.79 0.86
CA ILE A 201 11.11 -7.86 1.88
C ILE A 201 12.64 -8.00 2.01
N ILE A 202 13.13 -9.24 2.14
CA ILE A 202 14.56 -9.54 2.26
C ILE A 202 15.31 -9.04 1.03
N LYS A 203 14.85 -9.42 -0.17
CA LYS A 203 15.48 -9.03 -1.43
C LYS A 203 15.59 -7.51 -1.55
N ASN A 204 14.50 -6.79 -1.28
CA ASN A 204 14.49 -5.33 -1.38
C ASN A 204 15.46 -4.69 -0.40
N HIS A 205 15.56 -5.24 0.81
CA HIS A 205 16.49 -4.75 1.83
C HIS A 205 17.96 -4.93 1.41
N TYR A 206 18.32 -6.10 0.90
CA TYR A 206 19.67 -6.37 0.39
C TYR A 206 20.04 -5.48 -0.80
N VAL A 207 19.08 -5.28 -1.73
CA VAL A 207 19.26 -4.35 -2.85
C VAL A 207 19.48 -2.92 -2.35
N ALA A 208 18.73 -2.47 -1.35
CA ALA A 208 18.89 -1.14 -0.76
C ALA A 208 20.26 -0.95 -0.08
N LEU A 209 20.82 -2.02 0.49
CA LEU A 209 22.16 -2.03 1.08
C LEU A 209 23.29 -2.20 0.05
N GLY A 210 22.97 -2.46 -1.22
CA GLY A 210 23.96 -2.78 -2.26
C GLY A 210 24.72 -4.09 -1.99
N LYS A 211 24.12 -5.03 -1.23
CA LYS A 211 24.72 -6.31 -0.88
C LYS A 211 24.26 -7.41 -1.85
N GLU A 212 25.14 -8.39 -2.08
CA GLU A 212 24.75 -9.62 -2.77
C GLU A 212 23.80 -10.43 -1.90
N MET A 213 22.72 -10.94 -2.51
CA MET A 213 21.74 -11.76 -1.83
C MET A 213 22.30 -13.18 -1.64
N PRO A 214 22.07 -13.83 -0.49
CA PRO A 214 22.42 -15.23 -0.31
C PRO A 214 21.69 -16.12 -1.34
N ASP A 215 22.35 -17.17 -1.84
CA ASP A 215 21.78 -18.09 -2.84
C ASP A 215 20.48 -18.78 -2.36
N ASP A 216 20.28 -18.90 -1.04
CA ASP A 216 19.05 -19.43 -0.44
C ASP A 216 18.41 -18.40 0.52
N VAL A 217 17.32 -17.77 0.07
CA VAL A 217 16.53 -16.78 0.83
C VAL A 217 15.97 -17.36 2.14
N PHE A 218 15.87 -18.69 2.26
CA PHE A 218 15.26 -19.34 3.42
C PHE A 218 16.26 -19.69 4.53
N VAL A 219 17.57 -19.53 4.29
CA VAL A 219 18.63 -19.72 5.30
C VAL A 219 19.17 -18.38 5.77
N ILE A 220 18.27 -17.51 6.26
CA ILE A 220 18.68 -16.24 6.86
C ILE A 220 19.09 -16.47 8.30
N ASN A 221 20.35 -16.13 8.60
CA ASN A 221 20.81 -16.07 9.97
C ASN A 221 20.28 -14.81 10.66
N MET A 222 19.15 -14.94 11.36
CA MET A 222 18.51 -13.85 12.12
C MET A 222 19.46 -13.18 13.14
N GLU A 223 20.57 -13.83 13.51
CA GLU A 223 21.55 -13.24 14.41
C GLU A 223 22.48 -12.21 13.74
N GLU A 224 22.70 -12.32 12.44
CA GLU A 224 23.61 -11.46 11.67
C GLU A 224 22.89 -10.31 10.96
N GLU A 225 21.58 -10.40 10.81
CA GLU A 225 20.77 -9.36 10.17
C GLU A 225 20.60 -8.11 11.04
N ASP A 226 20.49 -6.96 10.39
CA ASP A 226 20.27 -5.69 11.08
C ASP A 226 18.86 -5.55 11.64
N LYS A 227 18.72 -4.62 12.61
CA LYS A 227 17.45 -4.40 13.29
C LYS A 227 16.32 -3.99 12.35
N VAL A 228 16.61 -3.32 11.24
CA VAL A 228 15.57 -2.83 10.33
C VAL A 228 14.91 -3.99 9.62
N LEU A 229 15.69 -4.89 9.01
CA LEU A 229 15.14 -6.08 8.37
C LEU A 229 14.33 -6.93 9.35
N LEU A 230 14.85 -7.16 10.56
CA LEU A 230 14.19 -8.00 11.55
C LEU A 230 12.81 -7.45 11.94
N TRP A 231 12.72 -6.16 12.26
CA TRP A 231 11.43 -5.53 12.61
C TRP A 231 10.48 -5.43 11.43
N ARG A 232 10.98 -5.19 10.21
CA ARG A 232 10.18 -5.27 8.98
C ARG A 232 9.48 -6.62 8.84
N LEU A 233 10.23 -7.70 9.02
CA LEU A 233 9.69 -9.06 8.98
C LEU A 233 8.68 -9.29 10.11
N HIS A 234 8.98 -8.84 11.33
CA HIS A 234 8.08 -8.99 12.46
C HIS A 234 6.74 -8.30 12.24
N TYR A 235 6.73 -7.02 11.83
CA TYR A 235 5.48 -6.31 11.58
C TYR A 235 4.66 -6.93 10.45
N PHE A 236 5.32 -7.43 9.40
CA PHE A 236 4.65 -8.18 8.35
C PHE A 236 3.97 -9.43 8.89
N VAL A 237 4.68 -10.25 9.66
CA VAL A 237 4.14 -11.47 10.28
C VAL A 237 2.96 -11.16 11.19
N VAL A 238 3.08 -10.13 12.04
CA VAL A 238 2.00 -9.69 12.95
C VAL A 238 0.78 -9.23 12.16
N ALA A 239 0.96 -8.48 11.07
CA ALA A 239 -0.13 -8.04 10.21
C ALA A 239 -0.87 -9.23 9.56
N VAL A 240 -0.13 -10.21 9.03
CA VAL A 240 -0.72 -11.43 8.45
C VAL A 240 -1.49 -12.23 9.50
N GLN A 241 -0.91 -12.43 10.69
CA GLN A 241 -1.58 -13.15 11.77
C GLN A 241 -2.85 -12.43 12.24
N SER A 242 -2.81 -11.10 12.31
CA SER A 242 -3.97 -10.28 12.69
C SER A 242 -5.08 -10.36 11.64
N ALA A 243 -4.73 -10.28 10.35
CA ALA A 243 -5.68 -10.45 9.25
C ALA A 243 -6.34 -11.83 9.26
N ARG A 244 -5.58 -12.90 9.55
CA ARG A 244 -6.13 -14.25 9.67
C ARG A 244 -7.11 -14.41 10.83
N LYS A 245 -6.85 -13.73 11.96
CA LYS A 245 -7.76 -13.73 13.11
C LYS A 245 -9.06 -12.99 12.80
N LEU A 246 -9.01 -11.89 12.04
CA LEU A 246 -10.19 -11.12 11.64
C LEU A 246 -11.04 -11.83 10.59
N ALA A 247 -10.44 -12.71 9.78
CA ALA A 247 -11.13 -13.51 8.77
C ALA A 247 -11.75 -14.80 9.32
N SER A 248 -11.50 -15.14 10.59
CA SER A 248 -12.04 -16.33 11.29
C SER A 248 -13.30 -15.99 12.07
#